data_AF-A0A453J849-F1
#
_entry.id   AF-A0A453J849-F1
#
_cell.length_a   1.000
_cell.length_b   1.000
_cell.length_c   1.000
_cell.angle_alpha   90.00
_cell.angle_beta   90.00
_cell.angle_gamma   90.00
#
_symmetry.space_group_name_H-M   'P 1'
#
loop_
_entity.id
_entity.type
_entity.pdbx_description
1 polymer ?
#
loop_
_entity_poly.entity_id
_entity_poly.type
_entity_poly.pdbx_seq_one_letter_code
_entity_poly.pdbx_strand_id
1 'polypeptide(L)'
;TFSFIEDETVVQDSFAQCIGGLLSVVVQEALITVKCVHPVRVRAVKSGRYDSSIDAYARSASVDVGELYADEERRFLLLVDVPKAGDADEVTQLMKVTCTYRDTATGQVVDVAGEDVEVQRPVELAKDQQPSMEVAREKFRVEATEDIAAARAAAERGEYTEAARILDRRQEALLPALADDARCKALVEELRELSTRVASRREYEKSGRACILTGYSSHAQQRAASACVAGAGGGYRCPPPPGGAGGMGMGGAASVFGFGAAGAYATPAMQMMVGASRQVREQQQQQPSTLKRKSGSDGGN
;
A
#
# COMPACT_ATOMS: atom_id res chain seq x y z
N THR A 1 1.11 -5.86 -8.72
CA THR A 1 0.49 -6.23 -7.42
C THR A 1 -0.30 -7.51 -7.58
N PHE A 2 -0.70 -8.13 -6.47
CA PHE A 2 -1.61 -9.27 -6.45
C PHE A 2 -2.94 -8.81 -5.87
N SER A 3 -4.06 -9.14 -6.52
CA SER A 3 -5.40 -8.80 -6.06
C SER A 3 -6.20 -10.08 -5.82
N PHE A 4 -6.93 -10.13 -4.70
CA PHE A 4 -7.81 -11.25 -4.36
C PHE A 4 -9.26 -10.81 -4.43
N ILE A 5 -10.08 -11.54 -5.17
CA ILE A 5 -11.47 -11.21 -5.40
C ILE A 5 -12.32 -12.38 -4.90
N GLU A 6 -13.03 -12.21 -3.78
CA GLU A 6 -13.93 -13.24 -3.24
C GLU A 6 -15.31 -13.20 -3.89
N ASP A 7 -15.79 -12.02 -4.28
CA ASP A 7 -17.12 -11.80 -4.88
C ASP A 7 -16.99 -11.44 -6.36
N GLU A 8 -17.61 -12.20 -7.25
CA GLU A 8 -17.58 -11.95 -8.69
C GLU A 8 -18.11 -10.55 -9.07
N THR A 9 -19.03 -10.00 -8.30
CA THR A 9 -19.65 -8.70 -8.58
C THR A 9 -18.65 -7.53 -8.53
N VAL A 10 -17.51 -7.70 -7.85
CA VAL A 10 -16.46 -6.68 -7.72
C VAL A 10 -15.28 -6.89 -8.67
N VAL A 11 -15.31 -7.92 -9.52
CA VAL A 11 -14.27 -8.19 -10.52
C VAL A 11 -14.14 -7.02 -11.48
N GLN A 12 -15.28 -6.49 -11.94
CA GLN A 12 -15.32 -5.34 -12.84
C GLN A 12 -14.63 -4.11 -12.23
N ASP A 13 -14.88 -3.82 -10.95
CA ASP A 13 -14.26 -2.70 -10.24
C ASP A 13 -12.74 -2.90 -10.08
N SER A 14 -12.31 -4.13 -9.74
CA SER A 14 -10.89 -4.46 -9.61
C SER A 14 -10.15 -4.32 -10.94
N PHE A 15 -10.79 -4.73 -12.04
CA PHE A 15 -10.23 -4.59 -13.38
C PHE A 15 -10.18 -3.12 -13.83
N ALA A 16 -11.23 -2.35 -13.54
CA ALA A 16 -11.26 -0.92 -13.81
C ALA A 16 -10.14 -0.17 -13.07
N GLN A 17 -9.88 -0.53 -11.80
CA GLN A 17 -8.75 -0.01 -11.04
C GLN A 17 -7.41 -0.30 -11.73
N CYS A 18 -7.17 -1.55 -12.16
CA CYS A 18 -5.96 -1.93 -12.88
C CYS A 18 -5.79 -1.14 -14.20
N ILE A 19 -6.86 -1.01 -14.98
CA ILE A 19 -6.83 -0.23 -16.23
C ILE A 19 -6.53 1.25 -15.96
N GLY A 20 -7.14 1.84 -14.93
CA GLY A 20 -6.88 3.24 -14.58
C GLY A 20 -5.40 3.51 -14.27
N GLY A 21 -4.72 2.56 -13.62
CA GLY A 21 -3.27 2.61 -13.45
C GLY A 21 -2.51 2.51 -14.77
N LEU A 22 -2.76 1.45 -15.55
CA LEU A 22 -2.04 1.20 -16.81
C LEU A 22 -2.19 2.32 -17.84
N LEU A 23 -3.35 2.99 -17.88
CA LEU A 23 -3.60 4.12 -18.78
C LEU A 23 -3.02 5.44 -18.28
N SER A 24 -2.41 5.48 -17.10
CA SER A 24 -1.84 6.69 -16.50
C SER A 24 -0.32 6.60 -16.28
N VAL A 25 0.39 5.72 -16.99
CA VAL A 25 1.86 5.65 -16.91
C VAL A 25 2.49 6.91 -17.49
N VAL A 26 3.17 7.69 -16.64
CA VAL A 26 3.86 8.94 -17.02
C VAL A 26 5.38 8.79 -17.03
N VAL A 27 5.89 7.78 -16.33
CA VAL A 27 7.32 7.54 -16.13
C VAL A 27 7.65 6.08 -16.39
N GLN A 28 8.74 5.84 -17.12
CA GLN A 28 9.33 4.53 -17.39
C GLN A 28 10.81 4.52 -17.00
N GLU A 29 11.39 3.33 -16.80
CA GLU A 29 12.83 3.15 -16.53
C GLU A 29 13.36 4.04 -15.40
N ALA A 30 12.54 4.30 -14.38
CA ALA A 30 12.91 5.13 -13.24
C ALA A 30 13.96 4.43 -12.38
N LEU A 31 15.09 5.09 -12.20
CA LEU A 31 16.22 4.61 -11.41
C LEU A 31 16.63 5.69 -10.42
N ILE A 32 16.56 5.34 -9.14
CA ILE A 32 17.08 6.19 -8.06
C ILE A 32 18.53 5.78 -7.82
N THR A 33 19.43 6.74 -7.83
CA THR A 33 20.84 6.57 -7.48
C THR A 33 21.19 7.44 -6.29
N VAL A 34 21.88 6.86 -5.32
CA VAL A 34 22.37 7.53 -4.12
C VAL A 34 23.88 7.44 -4.09
N LYS A 35 24.56 8.58 -3.93
CA LYS A 35 26.02 8.65 -3.79
C LYS A 35 26.40 9.33 -2.48
N CYS A 36 27.16 8.63 -1.64
CA CYS A 36 27.66 9.15 -0.37
C CYS A 36 28.81 10.13 -0.58
N VAL A 37 28.73 11.31 0.02
CA VAL A 37 29.73 12.38 -0.14
C VAL A 37 30.85 12.22 0.91
N HIS A 38 30.51 12.39 2.18
CA HIS A 38 31.41 12.15 3.32
C HIS A 38 31.66 10.64 3.52
N PRO A 39 32.54 10.20 4.46
CA PRO A 39 32.77 8.78 4.78
C PRO A 39 31.56 8.02 5.39
N VAL A 40 30.35 8.38 4.96
CA VAL A 40 29.08 7.71 5.21
C VAL A 40 29.03 6.41 4.43
N ARG A 41 28.43 5.39 5.04
CA ARG A 41 28.19 4.09 4.39
C ARG A 41 26.72 3.74 4.37
N VAL A 42 26.23 3.21 3.25
CA VAL A 42 24.88 2.67 3.14
C VAL A 42 24.89 1.27 3.75
N ARG A 43 24.19 1.11 4.88
CA ARG A 43 24.07 -0.17 5.59
C ARG A 43 23.02 -1.06 4.93
N ALA A 44 21.87 -0.48 4.59
CA ALA A 44 20.77 -1.23 3.98
C ALA A 44 19.85 -0.29 3.19
N VAL A 45 19.26 -0.85 2.14
CA VAL A 45 18.19 -0.21 1.37
C VAL A 45 16.92 -1.06 1.53
N LYS A 46 15.88 -0.47 2.11
CA LYS A 46 14.57 -1.10 2.25
C LYS A 46 13.73 -0.73 1.02
N SER A 47 13.99 -1.44 -0.07
CA SER A 47 13.32 -1.24 -1.37
C SER A 47 12.06 -2.09 -1.55
N GLY A 48 11.66 -2.90 -0.57
CA GLY A 48 10.48 -3.77 -0.71
C GLY A 48 10.69 -4.82 -1.81
N ARG A 49 9.89 -4.77 -2.87
CA ARG A 49 9.99 -5.67 -4.05
C ARG A 49 10.78 -5.10 -5.22
N TYR A 50 11.35 -3.91 -5.06
CA TYR A 50 12.16 -3.27 -6.09
C TYR A 50 13.60 -3.73 -6.00
N ASP A 51 14.21 -4.01 -7.15
CA ASP A 51 15.61 -4.39 -7.22
C ASP A 51 16.46 -3.23 -6.69
N SER A 52 17.34 -3.53 -5.75
CA SER A 52 18.27 -2.56 -5.20
C SER A 52 19.65 -3.14 -5.09
N SER A 53 20.64 -2.26 -5.18
CA SER A 53 22.04 -2.63 -5.04
C SER A 53 22.76 -1.65 -4.14
N ILE A 54 23.76 -2.16 -3.43
CA ILE A 54 24.75 -1.37 -2.69
C ILE A 54 26.10 -1.75 -3.28
N ASP A 55 26.94 -0.78 -3.59
CA ASP A 55 28.26 -1.05 -4.14
C ASP A 55 29.17 -1.76 -3.12
N ALA A 56 30.27 -2.32 -3.61
CA ALA A 56 31.20 -3.09 -2.78
C ALA A 56 31.79 -2.29 -1.59
N TYR A 57 31.85 -0.96 -1.70
CA TYR A 57 32.37 -0.08 -0.66
C TYR A 57 31.27 0.53 0.22
N ALA A 58 30.00 0.21 -0.04
CA ALA A 58 28.84 0.82 0.59
C ALA A 58 28.82 2.36 0.50
N ARG A 59 29.38 2.94 -0.55
CA ARG A 59 29.44 4.38 -0.84
C ARG A 59 28.41 4.83 -1.87
N SER A 60 27.71 3.91 -2.51
CA SER A 60 26.59 4.21 -3.38
C SER A 60 25.54 3.11 -3.35
N ALA A 61 24.30 3.49 -3.61
CA ALA A 61 23.20 2.55 -3.75
C ALA A 61 22.30 2.93 -4.91
N SER A 62 21.56 1.97 -5.44
CA SER A 62 20.53 2.21 -6.45
C SER A 62 19.25 1.44 -6.13
N VAL A 63 18.12 1.97 -6.61
CA VAL A 63 16.81 1.31 -6.60
C VAL A 63 16.21 1.43 -7.99
N ASP A 64 15.97 0.29 -8.65
CA ASP A 64 15.23 0.21 -9.90
C ASP A 64 13.73 0.24 -9.59
N VAL A 65 13.11 1.37 -9.94
CA VAL A 65 11.70 1.65 -9.68
C VAL A 65 10.84 1.22 -10.87
N GLY A 66 11.39 1.24 -12.10
CA GLY A 66 10.66 0.91 -13.31
C GLY A 66 9.63 1.98 -13.70
N GLU A 67 8.34 1.62 -13.68
CA GLU A 67 7.25 2.52 -14.08
C GLU A 67 6.56 3.21 -12.90
N LEU A 68 6.06 4.43 -13.10
CA LEU A 68 5.16 5.13 -12.19
C LEU A 68 3.93 5.66 -12.93
N TYR A 69 2.77 5.52 -12.29
CA TYR A 69 1.53 6.16 -12.71
C TYR A 69 1.50 7.63 -12.31
N ALA A 70 0.66 8.42 -12.98
CA ALA A 70 0.38 9.78 -12.56
C ALA A 70 -0.13 9.79 -11.12
N ASP A 71 0.42 10.71 -10.32
CA ASP A 71 0.13 10.84 -8.88
C ASP A 71 0.50 9.60 -8.03
N GLU A 72 1.28 8.65 -8.56
CA GLU A 72 1.84 7.54 -7.77
C GLU A 72 3.08 8.00 -7.01
N GLU A 73 3.14 7.68 -5.71
CA GLU A 73 4.27 7.98 -4.86
C GLU A 73 4.88 6.68 -4.31
N ARG A 74 6.21 6.56 -4.38
CA ARG A 74 6.95 5.45 -3.75
C ARG A 74 8.01 5.99 -2.81
N ARG A 75 8.07 5.40 -1.62
CA ARG A 75 8.97 5.79 -0.54
C ARG A 75 9.94 4.65 -0.24
N PHE A 76 11.21 4.98 -0.07
CA PHE A 76 12.25 3.99 0.20
C PHE A 76 13.05 4.44 1.42
N LEU A 77 13.37 3.50 2.32
CA LEU A 77 14.19 3.80 3.49
C LEU A 77 15.63 3.36 3.26
N LEU A 78 16.55 4.27 3.53
CA LEU A 78 17.97 3.99 3.57
C LEU A 78 18.44 4.03 5.02
N LEU A 79 19.14 2.99 5.44
CA LEU A 79 19.86 2.97 6.71
C LEU A 79 21.31 3.30 6.40
N VAL A 80 21.82 4.35 7.01
CA VAL A 80 23.19 4.83 6.77
C VAL A 80 23.98 4.95 8.06
N ASP A 81 25.25 4.61 7.96
CA ASP A 81 26.24 4.75 9.01
C ASP A 81 26.99 6.06 8.80
N VAL A 82 26.73 7.00 9.70
CA VAL A 82 27.34 8.33 9.68
C VAL A 82 28.47 8.36 10.72
N PRO A 83 29.73 8.57 10.33
CA PRO A 83 30.84 8.67 11.27
C PRO A 83 30.64 9.80 12.28
N LYS A 84 31.32 9.69 13.42
CA LYS A 84 31.39 10.79 14.40
C LYS A 84 32.01 12.03 13.74
N ALA A 85 31.47 13.19 14.06
CA ALA A 85 32.01 14.50 13.70
C ALA A 85 33.45 14.65 14.16
N GLY A 86 34.27 15.37 13.39
CA GLY A 86 35.39 16.09 13.98
C GLY A 86 34.89 17.26 14.85
N ASP A 87 35.73 17.75 15.77
CA ASP A 87 35.36 18.80 16.73
C ASP A 87 35.00 20.15 16.06
N ALA A 88 35.27 20.32 14.77
CA ALA A 88 34.97 21.52 13.98
C ALA A 88 33.86 21.31 12.92
N ASP A 89 33.29 20.10 12.80
CA ASP A 89 32.27 19.81 11.79
C ASP A 89 30.89 20.23 12.31
N GLU A 90 30.39 21.40 11.89
CA GLU A 90 29.03 21.84 12.23
C GLU A 90 27.95 21.14 11.38
N VAL A 91 28.28 20.81 10.13
CA VAL A 91 27.37 20.16 9.17
C VAL A 91 28.11 19.05 8.44
N THR A 92 27.46 17.90 8.23
CA THR A 92 27.99 16.85 7.36
C THR A 92 27.01 16.53 6.25
N GLN A 93 27.42 16.78 5.02
CA GLN A 93 26.69 16.34 3.82
C GLN A 93 26.80 14.83 3.67
N LEU A 94 25.69 14.12 3.78
CA LEU A 94 25.68 12.67 3.77
C LEU A 94 25.72 12.11 2.35
N MET A 95 24.78 12.53 1.51
CA MET A 95 24.55 11.91 0.21
C MET A 95 23.87 12.86 -0.77
N LYS A 96 24.09 12.58 -2.05
CA LYS A 96 23.34 13.15 -3.17
C LYS A 96 22.44 12.08 -3.75
N VAL A 97 21.18 12.42 -3.98
CA VAL A 97 20.19 11.53 -4.58
C VAL A 97 19.88 12.06 -5.98
N THR A 98 19.85 11.18 -6.97
CA THR A 98 19.43 11.50 -8.33
C THR A 98 18.39 10.49 -8.79
N CYS A 99 17.43 10.93 -9.60
CA CYS A 99 16.42 10.09 -10.22
C CYS A 99 16.50 10.29 -11.73
N THR A 100 16.87 9.24 -12.45
CA THR A 100 16.84 9.24 -13.92
C THR A 100 15.63 8.45 -14.38
N TYR A 101 14.88 8.97 -15.35
CA TYR A 101 13.73 8.27 -15.89
C TYR A 101 13.45 8.65 -17.35
N ARG A 102 12.61 7.87 -18.02
CA ARG A 102 12.07 8.17 -19.34
C ARG A 102 10.65 8.73 -19.21
N ASP A 103 10.46 9.94 -19.70
CA ASP A 103 9.15 10.58 -19.81
C ASP A 103 8.36 9.90 -20.95
N THR A 104 7.15 9.40 -20.66
CA THR A 104 6.36 8.65 -21.65
C THR A 104 5.71 9.52 -22.71
N ALA A 105 5.47 10.81 -22.43
CA ALA A 105 4.85 11.74 -23.36
C ALA A 105 5.85 12.24 -24.41
N THR A 106 7.10 12.47 -24.00
CA THR A 106 8.15 13.03 -24.87
C THR A 106 9.16 11.99 -25.35
N GLY A 107 9.26 10.84 -24.67
CA GLY A 107 10.26 9.80 -24.91
C GLY A 107 11.67 10.15 -24.45
N GLN A 108 11.87 11.34 -23.87
CA GLN A 108 13.17 11.84 -23.44
C GLN A 108 13.59 11.23 -22.11
N VAL A 109 14.91 11.06 -21.94
CA VAL A 109 15.50 10.71 -20.65
C VAL A 109 15.71 12.00 -19.86
N VAL A 110 15.11 12.05 -18.68
CA VAL A 110 15.19 13.16 -17.74
C VAL A 110 16.05 12.73 -16.56
N ASP A 111 16.94 13.62 -16.11
CA ASP A 111 17.72 13.45 -14.89
C ASP A 111 17.31 14.53 -13.89
N VAL A 112 16.84 14.11 -12.72
CA VAL A 112 16.38 14.97 -11.65
C VAL A 112 17.33 14.82 -10.46
N ALA A 113 18.03 15.90 -10.14
CA ALA A 113 18.76 15.98 -8.89
C ALA A 113 17.77 16.13 -7.73
N GLY A 114 17.86 15.23 -6.76
CA GLY A 114 17.18 15.36 -5.48
C GLY A 114 17.89 16.36 -4.57
N GLU A 115 17.29 16.61 -3.41
CA GLU A 115 17.86 17.50 -2.40
C GLU A 115 19.12 16.89 -1.77
N ASP A 116 20.07 17.76 -1.40
CA ASP A 116 21.26 17.36 -0.66
C ASP A 116 20.85 16.92 0.75
N VAL A 117 21.23 15.71 1.13
CA VAL A 117 20.94 15.17 2.46
C VAL A 117 22.10 15.52 3.38
N GLU A 118 21.82 16.27 4.43
CA GLU A 118 22.81 16.69 5.42
C GLU A 118 22.34 16.44 6.85
N VAL A 119 23.30 16.35 7.77
CA VAL A 119 23.04 16.28 9.21
C VAL A 119 23.80 17.39 9.91
N GLN A 120 23.05 18.16 10.69
CA GLN A 120 23.58 19.17 11.61
C GLN A 120 24.23 18.47 12.81
N ARG A 121 25.33 19.02 13.31
CA ARG A 121 26.14 18.45 14.38
C ARG A 121 26.31 19.44 15.54
N PRO A 122 25.22 19.74 16.26
CA PRO A 122 25.29 20.68 17.37
C PRO A 122 26.03 20.04 18.55
N VAL A 123 26.72 20.89 19.33
CA VAL A 123 27.38 20.49 20.59
C VAL A 123 26.34 20.09 21.65
N GLU A 124 25.20 20.79 21.68
CA GLU A 124 24.05 20.48 22.53
C GLU A 124 22.80 20.24 21.68
N LEU A 125 22.14 19.11 21.90
CA LEU A 125 20.87 18.80 21.24
C LEU A 125 19.74 19.58 21.92
N ALA A 126 18.88 20.21 21.12
CA ALA A 126 17.64 20.78 21.61
C ALA A 126 16.75 19.67 22.19
N LYS A 127 16.19 19.89 23.39
CA LYS A 127 15.42 18.86 24.12
C LYS A 127 14.11 18.47 23.43
N ASP A 128 13.64 19.30 22.52
CA ASP A 128 12.40 19.18 21.76
C ASP A 128 12.63 18.68 20.33
N GLN A 129 13.85 18.29 19.96
CA GLN A 129 14.12 17.75 18.63
C GLN A 129 13.37 16.43 18.42
N GLN A 130 12.39 16.45 17.52
CA GLN A 130 11.57 15.28 17.20
C GLN A 130 12.07 14.58 15.92
N PRO A 131 11.97 13.24 15.85
CA PRO A 131 12.20 12.51 14.61
C PRO A 131 11.26 12.98 13.49
N SER A 132 11.68 12.83 12.23
CA SER A 132 10.80 13.08 11.10
C SER A 132 9.62 12.11 11.11
N MET A 133 8.41 12.66 11.10
CA MET A 133 7.17 11.89 11.07
C MET A 133 7.04 11.08 9.77
N GLU A 134 7.59 11.56 8.66
CA GLU A 134 7.61 10.81 7.40
C GLU A 134 8.48 9.56 7.50
N VAL A 135 9.67 9.68 8.09
CA VAL A 135 10.58 8.55 8.32
C VAL A 135 9.97 7.56 9.31
N ALA A 136 9.33 8.06 10.38
CA ALA A 136 8.67 7.21 11.37
C ALA A 136 7.50 6.42 10.76
N ARG A 137 6.65 7.08 9.94
CA ARG A 137 5.55 6.44 9.22
C ARG A 137 6.07 5.36 8.27
N GLU A 138 7.08 5.69 7.47
CA GLU A 138 7.64 4.77 6.50
C GLU A 138 8.34 3.58 7.17
N LYS A 139 9.00 3.81 8.31
CA LYS A 139 9.63 2.76 9.10
C LYS A 139 8.58 1.77 9.62
N PHE A 140 7.48 2.28 10.18
CA PHE A 140 6.37 1.44 10.63
C PHE A 140 5.80 0.59 9.48
N ARG A 141 5.62 1.19 8.30
CA ARG A 141 5.15 0.49 7.10
C ARG A 141 6.10 -0.62 6.65
N VAL A 142 7.40 -0.36 6.59
CA VAL A 142 8.41 -1.36 6.19
C VAL A 142 8.43 -2.52 7.18
N GLU A 143 8.50 -2.23 8.48
CA GLU A 143 8.52 -3.27 9.51
C GLU A 143 7.21 -4.09 9.53
N ALA A 144 6.06 -3.44 9.30
CA ALA A 144 4.80 -4.15 9.15
C ALA A 144 4.78 -5.06 7.92
N THR A 145 5.36 -4.62 6.79
CA THR A 145 5.45 -5.44 5.58
C THR A 145 6.34 -6.67 5.79
N GLU A 146 7.45 -6.51 6.53
CA GLU A 146 8.33 -7.61 6.92
C GLU A 146 7.62 -8.61 7.85
N ASP A 147 6.84 -8.11 8.82
CA ASP A 147 6.06 -8.95 9.73
C ASP A 147 4.90 -9.66 9.03
N ILE A 148 4.25 -9.04 8.05
CA ILE A 148 3.27 -9.72 7.18
C ILE A 148 3.92 -10.89 6.44
N ALA A 149 5.13 -10.70 5.90
CA ALA A 149 5.86 -11.78 5.23
C ALA A 149 6.26 -12.90 6.21
N ALA A 150 6.69 -12.55 7.43
CA ALA A 150 7.03 -13.51 8.48
C ALA A 150 5.79 -14.30 8.96
N ALA A 151 4.67 -13.62 9.19
CA ALA A 151 3.39 -14.23 9.55
C ALA A 151 2.90 -15.18 8.46
N ARG A 152 3.02 -14.79 7.18
CA ARG A 152 2.74 -15.69 6.06
C ARG A 152 3.62 -16.93 6.12
N ALA A 153 4.93 -16.78 6.31
CA ALA A 153 5.85 -17.92 6.37
C ALA A 153 5.52 -18.87 7.54
N ALA A 154 5.11 -18.35 8.70
CA ALA A 154 4.64 -19.15 9.82
C ALA A 154 3.33 -19.89 9.51
N ALA A 155 2.34 -19.22 8.93
CA ALA A 155 1.07 -19.84 8.54
C ALA A 155 1.24 -20.95 7.49
N GLU A 156 2.17 -20.79 6.53
CA GLU A 156 2.49 -21.84 5.54
C GLU A 156 3.16 -23.07 6.19
N ARG A 157 3.79 -22.93 7.37
CA ARG A 157 4.28 -24.06 8.19
C ARG A 157 3.20 -24.66 9.10
N GLY A 158 1.99 -24.10 9.11
CA GLY A 158 0.90 -24.50 10.01
C GLY A 158 0.98 -23.86 11.41
N GLU A 159 1.89 -22.92 11.64
CA GLU A 159 2.09 -22.22 12.91
C GLU A 159 1.15 -20.99 13.03
N TYR A 160 -0.16 -21.22 12.95
CA TYR A 160 -1.18 -20.16 12.90
C TYR A 160 -1.18 -19.22 14.11
N THR A 161 -0.96 -19.76 15.31
CA THR A 161 -0.86 -18.96 16.54
C THR A 161 0.34 -18.02 16.51
N GLU A 162 1.47 -18.48 15.98
CA GLU A 162 2.67 -17.63 15.83
C GLU A 162 2.45 -16.56 14.76
N ALA A 163 1.79 -16.92 13.65
CA ALA A 163 1.44 -15.96 12.60
C ALA A 163 0.59 -14.81 13.12
N ALA A 164 -0.47 -15.10 13.89
CA ALA A 164 -1.31 -14.09 14.52
C ALA A 164 -0.50 -13.23 15.51
N ARG A 165 0.31 -13.86 16.37
CA ARG A 165 1.16 -13.16 17.35
C ARG A 165 2.17 -12.21 16.73
N ILE A 166 2.73 -12.53 15.55
CA ILE A 166 3.62 -11.62 14.81
C ILE A 166 2.86 -10.34 14.43
N LEU A 167 1.65 -10.47 13.88
CA LEU A 167 0.83 -9.34 13.44
C LEU A 167 0.29 -8.51 14.61
N ASP A 168 -0.12 -9.15 15.70
CA ASP A 168 -0.62 -8.46 16.89
C ASP A 168 0.48 -7.61 17.54
N ARG A 169 1.69 -8.15 17.68
CA ARG A 169 2.84 -7.38 18.20
C ARG A 169 3.17 -6.17 17.35
N ARG A 170 3.01 -6.24 16.03
CA ARG A 170 3.24 -5.10 15.15
C ARG A 170 2.21 -3.99 15.38
N GLN A 171 0.94 -4.34 15.61
CA GLN A 171 -0.10 -3.37 15.95
C GLN A 171 0.23 -2.65 17.26
N GLU A 172 0.63 -3.39 18.29
CA GLU A 172 1.02 -2.86 19.59
C GLU A 172 2.28 -1.98 19.54
N ALA A 173 3.15 -2.19 18.56
CA ALA A 173 4.37 -1.40 18.35
C ALA A 173 4.13 -0.02 17.73
N LEU A 174 2.88 0.37 17.43
CA LEU A 174 2.58 1.70 16.89
C LEU A 174 2.97 2.79 17.90
N LEU A 175 3.83 3.71 17.47
CA LEU A 175 4.25 4.84 18.30
C LEU A 175 3.06 5.78 18.58
N PRO A 176 2.92 6.33 19.80
CA PRO A 176 1.87 7.29 20.12
C PRO A 176 1.83 8.50 19.18
N ALA A 177 2.99 8.98 18.72
CA ALA A 177 3.09 10.09 17.77
C ALA A 177 2.45 9.78 16.40
N LEU A 178 2.36 8.50 16.03
CA LEU A 178 1.73 8.03 14.79
C LEU A 178 0.28 7.58 15.01
N ALA A 179 -0.21 7.59 16.25
CA ALA A 179 -1.53 7.09 16.59
C ALA A 179 -2.63 7.83 15.85
N ASP A 180 -2.44 9.12 15.53
CA ASP A 180 -3.41 9.94 14.81
C ASP A 180 -3.25 9.98 13.28
N ASP A 181 -2.16 9.42 12.77
CA ASP A 181 -1.88 9.39 11.33
C ASP A 181 -2.84 8.43 10.60
N ALA A 182 -3.56 8.94 9.59
CA ALA A 182 -4.57 8.17 8.88
C ALA A 182 -4.00 6.93 8.15
N ARG A 183 -2.77 7.02 7.60
CA ARG A 183 -2.14 5.88 6.91
C ARG A 183 -1.73 4.80 7.91
N CYS A 184 -1.16 5.19 9.06
CA CYS A 184 -0.83 4.27 10.14
C CYS A 184 -2.08 3.60 10.74
N LYS A 185 -3.15 4.36 11.00
CA LYS A 185 -4.44 3.81 11.48
C LYS A 185 -4.96 2.74 10.52
N ALA A 186 -5.01 3.05 9.23
CA ALA A 186 -5.51 2.12 8.23
C ALA A 186 -4.63 0.87 8.11
N LEU A 187 -3.30 1.00 8.23
CA LEU A 187 -2.38 -0.15 8.28
C LEU A 187 -2.59 -1.01 9.54
N VAL A 188 -2.85 -0.41 10.70
CA VAL A 188 -3.16 -1.18 11.92
C VAL A 188 -4.45 -1.99 11.78
N GLU A 189 -5.50 -1.39 11.20
CA GLU A 189 -6.74 -2.12 10.90
C GLU A 189 -6.51 -3.25 9.89
N GLU A 190 -5.65 -3.03 8.88
CA GLU A 190 -5.25 -4.07 7.94
C GLU A 190 -4.51 -5.23 8.64
N LEU A 191 -3.57 -4.93 9.54
CA LEU A 191 -2.85 -5.94 10.32
C LEU A 191 -3.80 -6.74 11.23
N ARG A 192 -4.80 -6.08 11.82
CA ARG A 192 -5.83 -6.71 12.66
C ARG A 192 -6.69 -7.69 11.87
N GLU A 193 -7.08 -7.30 10.66
CA GLU A 193 -7.82 -8.15 9.73
C GLU A 193 -6.97 -9.36 9.31
N LEU A 194 -5.70 -9.15 8.98
CA LEU A 194 -4.77 -10.25 8.67
C LEU A 194 -4.59 -11.21 9.83
N SER A 195 -4.48 -10.69 11.07
CA SER A 195 -4.36 -11.52 12.28
C SER A 195 -5.55 -12.47 12.42
N THR A 196 -6.76 -11.96 12.21
CA THR A 196 -8.00 -12.76 12.22
C THR A 196 -7.98 -13.86 11.15
N ARG A 197 -7.46 -13.55 9.96
CA ARG A 197 -7.41 -14.48 8.82
C ARG A 197 -6.32 -15.53 8.88
N VAL A 198 -5.28 -15.31 9.68
CA VAL A 198 -4.23 -16.31 9.92
C VAL A 198 -4.46 -17.12 11.20
N ALA A 199 -5.51 -16.83 11.97
CA ALA A 199 -5.75 -17.42 13.29
C ALA A 199 -6.02 -18.94 13.28
N SER A 200 -6.47 -19.50 12.15
CA SER A 200 -6.68 -20.94 12.01
C SER A 200 -6.43 -21.43 10.60
N ARG A 201 -6.19 -22.74 10.47
CA ARG A 201 -6.05 -23.42 9.17
C ARG A 201 -7.21 -23.13 8.23
N ARG A 202 -8.44 -23.26 8.74
CA ARG A 202 -9.66 -23.08 7.96
C ARG A 202 -9.75 -21.69 7.35
N GLU A 203 -9.53 -20.65 8.15
CA GLU A 203 -9.61 -19.27 7.67
C GLU A 203 -8.47 -18.93 6.73
N TYR A 204 -7.26 -19.42 7.03
CA TYR A 204 -6.09 -19.21 6.20
C TYR A 204 -6.25 -19.84 4.82
N GLU A 205 -6.70 -21.09 4.74
CA GLU A 205 -6.93 -21.79 3.48
C GLU A 205 -8.11 -21.19 2.70
N LYS A 206 -9.18 -20.76 3.39
CA LYS A 206 -10.37 -20.19 2.74
C LYS A 206 -10.08 -18.86 2.05
N SER A 207 -9.42 -17.93 2.75
CA SER A 207 -9.20 -16.58 2.21
C SER A 207 -7.93 -15.90 2.75
N GLY A 208 -7.43 -16.30 3.92
CA GLY A 208 -6.32 -15.61 4.57
C GLY A 208 -5.02 -15.65 3.78
N ARG A 209 -4.71 -16.76 3.11
CA ARG A 209 -3.53 -16.90 2.25
C ARG A 209 -3.54 -15.93 1.07
N ALA A 210 -4.70 -15.65 0.51
CA ALA A 210 -4.83 -14.68 -0.57
C ALA A 210 -4.81 -13.25 -0.04
N CYS A 211 -5.51 -12.96 1.07
CA CYS A 211 -5.54 -11.63 1.69
C CYS A 211 -4.15 -11.17 2.15
N ILE A 212 -3.38 -12.06 2.80
CA ILE A 212 -2.01 -11.74 3.23
C ILE A 212 -1.10 -11.47 2.05
N LEU A 213 -1.28 -12.18 0.92
CA LEU A 213 -0.52 -11.95 -0.29
C LEU A 213 -0.90 -10.60 -0.94
N THR A 214 -2.18 -10.24 -0.92
CA THR A 214 -2.66 -8.93 -1.39
C THR A 214 -2.03 -7.81 -0.58
N GLY A 215 -2.17 -7.82 0.75
CA GLY A 215 -1.58 -6.80 1.65
C GLY A 215 -0.07 -6.71 1.50
N TYR A 216 0.63 -7.86 1.53
CA TYR A 216 2.07 -7.91 1.31
C TYR A 216 2.46 -7.29 -0.03
N SER A 217 1.80 -7.68 -1.13
CA SER A 217 2.16 -7.18 -2.46
C SER A 217 1.89 -5.68 -2.62
N SER A 218 0.79 -5.19 -2.02
CA SER A 218 0.39 -3.78 -2.02
C SER A 218 1.45 -2.93 -1.34
N HIS A 219 1.84 -3.27 -0.11
CA HIS A 219 2.85 -2.52 0.62
C HIS A 219 4.28 -2.73 0.09
N ALA A 220 4.63 -3.93 -0.38
CA ALA A 220 5.97 -4.18 -0.90
C ALA A 220 6.22 -3.47 -2.24
N GLN A 221 5.18 -3.24 -3.04
CA GLN A 221 5.24 -2.47 -4.29
C GLN A 221 4.75 -1.03 -4.13
N GLN A 222 4.14 -0.67 -3.00
CA GLN A 222 3.50 0.64 -2.78
C GLN A 222 2.56 1.03 -3.91
N ARG A 223 1.75 0.06 -4.32
CA ARG A 223 0.85 0.18 -5.46
C ARG A 223 -0.48 -0.42 -5.07
N ALA A 224 -1.57 0.18 -5.54
CA ALA A 224 -2.89 -0.27 -5.18
C ALA A 224 -3.08 -1.74 -5.58
N ALA A 225 -3.70 -2.47 -4.67
CA ALA A 225 -4.20 -3.82 -4.89
C ALA A 225 -5.67 -3.86 -4.47
N SER A 226 -6.42 -4.79 -5.03
CA SER A 226 -7.81 -5.01 -4.63
C SER A 226 -7.85 -6.28 -3.80
N ALA A 227 -8.30 -6.17 -2.56
CA ALA A 227 -8.86 -7.31 -1.85
C ALA A 227 -10.31 -6.97 -1.56
N CYS A 228 -11.22 -7.84 -1.98
CA CYS A 228 -12.63 -7.71 -1.68
C CYS A 228 -13.04 -8.99 -0.98
N VAL A 229 -13.38 -8.86 0.30
CA VAL A 229 -13.86 -9.99 1.10
C VAL A 229 -15.34 -9.80 1.34
N ALA A 230 -16.11 -10.84 1.03
CA ALA A 230 -17.50 -10.92 1.41
C ALA A 230 -17.61 -11.23 2.91
N GLY A 231 -18.05 -10.25 3.70
CA GLY A 231 -18.66 -10.45 5.01
C GLY A 231 -17.72 -10.82 6.16
N ALA A 232 -17.28 -9.81 6.91
CA ALA A 232 -17.21 -9.93 8.35
C ALA A 232 -18.36 -9.08 8.93
N GLY A 233 -19.47 -9.73 9.26
CA GLY A 233 -20.50 -9.16 10.13
C GLY A 233 -19.99 -8.98 11.56
N GLY A 234 -18.90 -8.22 11.75
CA GLY A 234 -18.35 -7.82 13.03
C GLY A 234 -18.96 -6.49 13.44
N GLY A 235 -19.98 -6.53 14.29
CA GLY A 235 -20.70 -5.35 14.75
C GLY A 235 -19.84 -4.39 15.57
N TYR A 236 -19.31 -3.36 14.91
CA TYR A 236 -19.06 -2.07 15.56
C TYR A 236 -19.84 -0.99 14.81
N ARG A 237 -21.15 -0.93 15.12
CA ARG A 237 -21.93 0.29 14.95
C ARG A 237 -21.41 1.30 15.97
N CYS A 238 -20.90 2.45 15.53
CA CYS A 238 -20.98 3.64 16.38
C CYS A 238 -22.45 3.81 16.79
N PRO A 239 -22.75 4.03 18.09
CA PRO A 239 -24.11 4.33 18.50
C PRO A 239 -24.56 5.62 17.79
N PRO A 240 -25.77 5.66 17.21
CA PRO A 240 -26.29 6.90 16.66
C PRO A 240 -26.49 7.92 17.79
N PRO A 241 -26.36 9.23 17.52
CA PRO A 241 -26.75 10.25 18.48
C PRO A 241 -28.22 10.05 18.87
N PRO A 242 -28.58 10.30 20.14
CA PRO A 242 -29.95 10.08 20.60
C PRO A 242 -30.89 11.04 19.87
N GLY A 243 -31.78 10.52 19.01
CA GLY A 243 -32.83 11.33 18.39
C GLY A 243 -33.48 10.89 17.08
N GLY A 244 -33.10 9.76 16.45
CA GLY A 244 -33.67 9.35 15.15
C GLY A 244 -34.57 8.10 15.20
N ALA A 245 -35.85 8.27 14.92
CA ALA A 245 -36.83 7.17 14.81
C ALA A 245 -36.47 6.17 13.70
N GLY A 246 -36.80 4.90 13.93
CA GLY A 246 -36.27 3.74 13.21
C GLY A 246 -36.66 3.56 11.74
N GLY A 247 -35.79 2.80 11.05
CA GLY A 247 -36.07 2.17 9.76
C GLY A 247 -35.54 0.73 9.77
N MET A 248 -36.41 -0.23 9.48
CA MET A 248 -36.12 -1.65 9.32
C MET A 248 -35.24 -1.91 8.09
N GLY A 249 -34.43 -2.97 8.16
CA GLY A 249 -33.33 -3.23 7.23
C GLY A 249 -33.71 -3.64 5.81
N MET A 250 -32.79 -3.33 4.89
CA MET A 250 -32.61 -3.96 3.58
C MET A 250 -31.11 -4.05 3.31
N GLY A 251 -30.65 -5.27 2.94
CA GLY A 251 -29.37 -5.58 2.28
C GLY A 251 -28.10 -4.90 2.80
N GLY A 252 -27.35 -5.56 3.68
CA GLY A 252 -25.97 -5.15 3.96
C GLY A 252 -25.14 -5.25 2.70
N ALA A 253 -24.77 -4.10 2.11
CA ALA A 253 -23.80 -4.05 1.02
C ALA A 253 -22.48 -4.67 1.51
N ALA A 254 -21.86 -5.50 0.68
CA ALA A 254 -20.53 -6.04 0.96
C ALA A 254 -19.59 -4.87 1.28
N SER A 255 -19.05 -4.84 2.50
CA SER A 255 -18.02 -3.88 2.87
C SER A 255 -16.73 -4.28 2.16
N VAL A 256 -16.37 -3.55 1.11
CA VAL A 256 -15.11 -3.75 0.39
C VAL A 256 -13.96 -3.34 1.32
N PHE A 257 -13.30 -4.32 1.94
CA PHE A 257 -12.11 -4.10 2.74
C PHE A 257 -10.88 -4.07 1.84
N GLY A 258 -10.57 -2.89 1.29
CA GLY A 258 -9.40 -2.70 0.44
C GLY A 258 -8.09 -2.78 1.23
N PHE A 259 -7.24 -3.74 0.89
CA PHE A 259 -5.86 -3.82 1.37
C PHE A 259 -4.98 -2.77 0.67
N GLY A 260 -4.12 -2.08 1.41
CA GLY A 260 -3.44 -0.86 0.98
C GLY A 260 -4.04 0.40 1.59
N ALA A 261 -4.28 0.37 2.92
CA ALA A 261 -4.57 1.51 3.79
C ALA A 261 -5.45 2.61 3.15
N ALA A 262 -6.78 2.52 3.22
CA ALA A 262 -7.69 3.62 2.83
C ALA A 262 -7.49 4.20 1.40
N GLY A 263 -7.02 3.39 0.45
CA GLY A 263 -6.69 3.88 -0.90
C GLY A 263 -5.39 4.69 -0.96
N ALA A 264 -4.47 4.50 0.00
CA ALA A 264 -3.20 5.23 0.07
C ALA A 264 -2.33 5.11 -1.19
N TYR A 265 -2.53 4.05 -1.99
CA TYR A 265 -1.84 3.85 -3.26
C TYR A 265 -2.74 3.99 -4.49
N ALA A 266 -4.03 4.30 -4.31
CA ALA A 266 -4.97 4.45 -5.40
C ALA A 266 -4.84 5.85 -6.02
N THR A 267 -4.49 5.92 -7.30
CA THR A 267 -4.35 7.19 -8.01
C THR A 267 -5.73 7.74 -8.40
N PRO A 268 -5.86 9.05 -8.70
CA PRO A 268 -7.10 9.63 -9.20
C PRO A 268 -7.65 8.92 -10.45
N ALA A 269 -6.77 8.51 -11.37
CA ALA A 269 -7.16 7.77 -12.57
C ALA A 269 -7.80 6.41 -12.24
N MET A 270 -7.26 5.68 -11.27
CA MET A 270 -7.84 4.43 -10.78
C MET A 270 -9.24 4.66 -10.17
N GLN A 271 -9.37 5.67 -9.31
CA GLN A 271 -10.63 5.99 -8.63
C GLN A 271 -11.73 6.39 -9.63
N MET A 272 -11.38 7.18 -10.64
CA MET A 272 -12.30 7.56 -11.72
C MET A 272 -12.78 6.35 -12.52
N MET A 273 -11.89 5.43 -12.88
CA MET A 273 -12.26 4.21 -13.59
C MET A 273 -13.17 3.30 -12.75
N VAL A 274 -12.90 3.15 -11.45
CA VAL A 274 -13.79 2.41 -10.53
C VAL A 274 -15.16 3.09 -10.42
N GLY A 275 -15.20 4.42 -10.32
CA GLY A 275 -16.46 5.18 -10.31
C GLY A 275 -17.29 4.96 -11.57
N ALA A 276 -16.67 5.03 -12.74
CA ALA A 276 -17.32 4.75 -14.03
C ALA A 276 -17.82 3.30 -14.11
N SER A 277 -17.03 2.33 -13.65
CA SER A 277 -17.44 0.91 -13.58
C SER A 277 -18.73 0.73 -12.79
N ARG A 278 -18.81 1.35 -11.61
CA ARG A 278 -19.98 1.26 -10.73
C ARG A 278 -21.23 1.88 -11.36
N GLN A 279 -21.08 3.06 -11.98
CA GLN A 279 -22.19 3.72 -12.69
C GLN A 279 -22.74 2.85 -13.83
N VAL A 280 -21.87 2.22 -14.62
CA VAL A 280 -22.29 1.32 -15.70
C VAL A 280 -23.04 0.11 -15.14
N ARG A 281 -22.55 -0.48 -14.05
CA ARG A 281 -23.20 -1.62 -13.40
C ARG A 281 -24.60 -1.26 -12.87
N GLU A 282 -24.73 -0.09 -12.25
CA GLU A 282 -26.03 0.42 -11.76
C GLU A 282 -27.02 0.65 -12.91
N GLN A 283 -26.56 1.22 -14.04
CA GLN A 283 -27.39 1.42 -15.22
C GLN A 283 -27.85 0.08 -15.85
N GLN A 284 -26.98 -0.92 -15.89
CA GLN A 284 -27.33 -2.26 -16.40
C GLN A 284 -28.34 -2.97 -15.49
N GLN A 285 -28.25 -2.79 -14.17
CA GLN A 285 -29.22 -3.34 -13.22
C GLN A 285 -30.58 -2.64 -13.28
N GLN A 286 -30.64 -1.40 -13.78
CA GLN A 286 -31.87 -0.62 -13.94
C GLN A 286 -32.58 -0.83 -15.29
N GLN A 287 -31.98 -1.54 -16.25
CA GLN A 287 -32.65 -1.88 -17.52
C GLN A 287 -33.61 -3.08 -17.33
N PRO A 288 -34.92 -2.95 -17.62
CA PRO A 288 -35.85 -4.08 -17.55
C PRO A 288 -35.54 -5.09 -18.67
N SER A 289 -35.54 -6.37 -18.33
CA SER A 289 -35.39 -7.49 -19.27
C SER A 289 -36.53 -7.51 -20.31
N THR A 290 -36.38 -6.83 -21.44
CA THR A 290 -37.30 -6.89 -22.59
C THR A 290 -36.96 -8.08 -23.48
N LEU A 291 -37.19 -9.29 -22.97
CA LEU A 291 -37.29 -10.51 -23.78
C LEU A 291 -38.63 -11.18 -23.50
N LYS A 292 -39.72 -10.57 -23.97
CA LYS A 292 -40.98 -11.28 -24.17
C LYS A 292 -40.98 -11.91 -25.57
N ARG A 293 -40.91 -13.24 -25.56
CA ARG A 293 -41.19 -14.19 -26.65
C ARG A 293 -42.19 -13.61 -27.67
N LYS A 294 -41.79 -13.52 -28.93
CA LYS A 294 -42.74 -13.61 -30.05
C LYS A 294 -43.31 -15.03 -30.04
N SER A 295 -44.43 -15.23 -29.34
CA SER A 295 -45.30 -16.36 -29.62
C SER A 295 -45.88 -16.14 -31.00
N GLY A 296 -45.45 -16.96 -31.97
CA GLY A 296 -46.16 -17.08 -33.24
C GLY A 296 -47.58 -17.54 -32.93
N SER A 297 -48.56 -16.71 -33.28
CA SER A 297 -49.93 -17.16 -33.40
C SER A 297 -50.05 -17.76 -34.79
N ASP A 298 -50.22 -19.09 -34.82
CA ASP A 298 -50.75 -19.82 -35.95
C ASP A 298 -52.02 -19.13 -36.47
N GLY A 299 -52.07 -18.95 -37.78
CA GLY A 299 -53.30 -18.63 -38.50
C GLY A 299 -54.09 -19.91 -38.71
N GLY A 300 -55.31 -19.95 -38.18
CA GLY A 300 -56.27 -21.02 -38.40
C GLY A 300 -57.67 -20.49 -38.57
N ASN A 301 -58.16 -20.61 -39.81
CA ASN A 301 -59.53 -20.55 -40.33
C ASN A 301 -60.09 -19.20 -40.78
#